data_AF-A0A0S8GJ03-F1
#
_entry.id   AF-A0A0S8GJ03-F1
#
_cell.length_a   1.000
_cell.length_b   1.000
_cell.length_c   1.000
_cell.angle_alpha   90.00
_cell.angle_beta   90.00
_cell.angle_gamma   90.00
#
_symmetry.space_group_name_H-M   'P 1'
#
loop_
_entity.id
_entity.type
_entity.pdbx_description
1 polymer ?
#
loop_
_entity_poly.entity_id
_entity_poly.type
_entity_poly.pdbx_seq_one_letter_code
_entity_poly.pdbx_strand_id
1 'polypeptide(L)'
;SVFGYYIEITKPNLRYVPQSYIRKQTLANAERFYTPELKQFEQKIIGAEEKMKLLERELYIALRDNIARNTEAVLNATRAVGLLDMVQGFAQNAAMYNYARPIVNSSSRISITEGRHPVVERLLERGSYVPNDVTVDRDAHQVLIITGPNMSGKSTYLRQVALTAIMAQVGSFVPAKEATIGVVDKIFTRIGASDDIAQGVSTFLAEMMETANILNNMTDKSLVILDEVGRGTSTYDGLALAWAVVEHLRNTKRARTLFATHFHELTKIEEFVSGVKNYNFLVKEWGDEIVFLRKLSPGPSDQSYGIHVARLAGLPPSVIQRAKTVLRRFEEGEVFSIRRMRRTKLTQQDLFVDT
;
A
#
# COMPACT_ATOMS: atom_id res chain seq x y z
N SER A 1 17.79 6.50 -53.83
CA SER A 1 18.22 5.66 -54.97
C SER A 1 19.68 5.97 -55.27
N VAL A 2 20.58 4.98 -55.22
CA VAL A 2 22.04 5.18 -55.35
C VAL A 2 22.45 5.72 -56.74
N PHE A 3 21.59 5.60 -57.76
CA PHE A 3 21.92 5.92 -59.15
C PHE A 3 20.95 6.92 -59.82
N GLY A 4 20.08 7.57 -59.05
CA GLY A 4 19.20 8.60 -59.59
C GLY A 4 18.15 8.10 -60.61
N TYR A 5 17.70 8.97 -61.52
CA TYR A 5 16.73 8.66 -62.58
C TYR A 5 17.41 8.05 -63.82
N TYR A 6 16.74 7.13 -64.50
CA TYR A 6 17.24 6.45 -65.69
C TYR A 6 16.10 5.87 -66.55
N ILE A 7 16.42 5.58 -67.81
CA ILE A 7 15.58 4.80 -68.74
C ILE A 7 16.24 3.43 -68.90
N GLU A 8 15.55 2.38 -68.52
CA GLU A 8 16.06 1.00 -68.60
C GLU A 8 15.58 0.31 -69.87
N ILE A 9 16.50 -0.29 -70.62
CA ILE A 9 16.23 -0.94 -71.90
C ILE A 9 16.84 -2.33 -71.91
N THR A 10 16.04 -3.34 -72.22
CA THR A 10 16.47 -4.75 -72.29
C THR A 10 17.49 -4.97 -73.41
N LYS A 11 18.45 -5.89 -73.21
CA LYS A 11 19.52 -6.20 -74.19
C LYS A 11 19.06 -6.41 -75.65
N PRO A 12 17.97 -7.17 -75.95
CA PRO A 12 17.52 -7.39 -77.33
C PRO A 12 17.08 -6.11 -78.06
N ASN A 13 16.68 -5.09 -77.30
CA ASN A 13 16.15 -3.83 -77.83
C ASN A 13 17.21 -2.73 -77.92
N LEU A 14 18.47 -3.01 -77.57
CA LEU A 14 19.55 -2.00 -77.56
C LEU A 14 19.82 -1.39 -78.95
N ARG A 15 19.54 -2.14 -80.03
CA ARG A 15 19.67 -1.63 -81.40
C ARG A 15 18.72 -0.49 -81.75
N TYR A 16 17.64 -0.32 -80.98
CA TYR A 16 16.64 0.74 -81.18
C TYR A 16 16.91 1.98 -80.32
N VAL A 17 17.98 1.98 -79.51
CA VAL A 17 18.30 3.10 -78.63
C VAL A 17 18.85 4.27 -79.44
N PRO A 18 18.28 5.48 -79.32
CA PRO A 18 18.79 6.65 -80.02
C PRO A 18 20.23 6.99 -79.61
N GLN A 19 21.03 7.50 -80.54
CA GLN A 19 22.42 7.91 -80.25
C GLN A 19 22.53 9.02 -79.20
N SER A 20 21.45 9.79 -79.00
CA SER A 20 21.35 10.84 -77.97
C SER A 20 21.28 10.32 -76.54
N TYR A 21 21.09 9.01 -76.33
CA TYR A 21 21.00 8.39 -75.01
C TYR A 21 22.40 8.06 -74.50
N ILE A 22 22.73 8.56 -73.31
CA ILE A 22 24.04 8.37 -72.68
C ILE A 22 23.92 7.22 -71.68
N ARG A 23 24.76 6.20 -71.85
CA ARG A 23 24.76 5.01 -70.98
C ARG A 23 25.17 5.38 -69.56
N LYS A 24 24.38 4.95 -68.57
CA LYS A 24 24.58 5.21 -67.13
C LYS A 24 25.10 3.99 -66.38
N GLN A 25 24.52 2.81 -66.64
CA GLN A 25 24.84 1.58 -65.93
C GLN A 25 24.47 0.35 -66.77
N THR A 26 25.30 -0.69 -66.75
CA THR A 26 25.02 -1.97 -67.42
C THR A 26 24.59 -3.01 -66.38
N LEU A 27 23.49 -3.72 -66.64
CA LEU A 27 22.98 -4.82 -65.83
C LEU A 27 23.06 -6.15 -66.58
N ALA A 28 22.81 -7.26 -65.88
CA ALA A 28 22.85 -8.60 -66.47
C ALA A 28 21.94 -8.74 -67.71
N ASN A 29 20.74 -8.14 -67.68
CA ASN A 29 19.72 -8.31 -68.74
C ASN A 29 19.27 -6.99 -69.41
N ALA A 30 19.79 -5.85 -68.97
CA ALA A 30 19.40 -4.52 -69.45
C ALA A 30 20.55 -3.52 -69.38
N GLU A 31 20.44 -2.41 -70.11
CA GLU A 31 21.27 -1.23 -69.91
C GLU A 31 20.41 -0.04 -69.50
N ARG A 32 20.93 0.78 -68.59
CA ARG A 32 20.30 2.01 -68.11
C ARG A 32 20.95 3.19 -68.79
N PHE A 33 20.13 4.11 -69.28
CA PHE A 33 20.55 5.32 -69.98
C PHE A 33 19.97 6.56 -69.29
N TYR A 34 20.52 7.72 -69.61
CA TYR A 34 19.91 9.01 -69.38
C TYR A 34 20.02 9.86 -70.64
N THR A 35 19.13 10.83 -70.78
CA THR A 35 19.24 11.87 -71.81
C THR A 35 19.68 13.19 -71.16
N PRO A 36 20.23 14.15 -71.93
CA PRO A 36 20.52 15.49 -71.41
C PRO A 36 19.30 16.13 -70.73
N GLU A 37 18.10 15.95 -71.27
CA GLU A 37 16.84 16.45 -70.71
C GLU A 37 16.50 15.77 -69.39
N LEU A 38 16.64 14.43 -69.31
CA LEU A 38 16.41 13.69 -68.07
C LEU A 38 17.38 14.11 -66.96
N LYS A 39 18.65 14.37 -67.31
CA LYS A 39 19.66 14.85 -66.36
C LYS A 39 19.37 16.26 -65.85
N GLN A 40 18.89 17.16 -66.73
CA GLN A 40 18.42 18.49 -66.29
C GLN A 40 17.20 18.38 -65.37
N PHE A 41 16.27 17.48 -65.66
CA PHE A 41 15.09 17.27 -64.82
C PHE A 41 15.48 16.67 -63.45
N GLU A 42 16.38 15.70 -63.42
CA GLU A 42 16.96 15.12 -62.20
C GLU A 42 17.61 16.21 -61.32
N GLN A 43 18.41 17.10 -61.89
CA GLN A 43 19.01 18.23 -61.15
C GLN A 43 17.95 19.20 -60.60
N LYS A 44 16.89 19.48 -61.37
CA LYS A 44 15.77 20.30 -60.90
C LYS A 44 15.05 19.64 -59.72
N ILE A 45 14.82 18.33 -59.76
CA ILE A 45 14.20 17.58 -58.67
C ILE A 45 15.07 17.63 -57.42
N ILE A 46 16.36 17.29 -57.53
CA ILE A 46 17.26 17.27 -56.36
C ILE A 46 17.34 18.67 -55.73
N GLY A 47 17.49 19.72 -56.54
CA GLY A 47 17.52 21.10 -56.04
C GLY A 47 16.18 21.52 -55.42
N ALA A 48 15.06 21.03 -55.92
CA ALA A 48 13.74 21.27 -55.30
C ALA A 48 13.59 20.52 -53.97
N GLU A 49 14.05 19.27 -53.88
CA GLU A 49 14.03 18.48 -52.64
C GLU A 49 14.91 19.10 -51.54
N GLU A 50 16.10 19.60 -51.89
CA GLU A 50 16.97 20.30 -50.94
C GLU A 50 16.33 21.60 -50.44
N LYS A 51 15.77 22.40 -51.36
CA LYS A 51 15.03 23.62 -50.99
C LYS A 51 13.82 23.32 -50.11
N MET A 52 13.09 22.25 -50.42
CA MET A 52 11.94 21.80 -49.62
C MET A 52 12.37 21.46 -48.19
N LYS A 53 13.45 20.70 -48.01
CA LYS A 53 13.98 20.34 -46.67
C LYS A 53 14.48 21.55 -45.89
N LEU A 54 15.13 22.50 -46.55
CA LEU A 54 15.59 23.74 -45.91
C LEU A 54 14.39 24.56 -45.42
N LEU A 55 13.39 24.74 -46.26
CA LEU A 55 12.17 25.48 -45.91
C LEU A 55 11.40 24.78 -44.80
N GLU A 56 11.27 23.46 -44.83
CA GLU A 56 10.65 22.67 -43.77
C GLU A 56 11.35 22.87 -42.42
N ARG A 57 12.68 22.83 -42.41
CA ARG A 57 13.47 23.06 -41.19
C ARG A 57 13.28 24.49 -40.65
N GLU A 58 13.26 25.48 -41.54
CA GLU A 58 13.02 26.88 -41.17
C GLU A 58 11.64 27.04 -40.51
N LEU A 59 10.59 26.50 -41.14
CA LEU A 59 9.23 26.53 -40.62
C LEU A 59 9.10 25.79 -39.29
N TYR A 60 9.77 24.64 -39.13
CA TYR A 60 9.78 23.89 -37.88
C TYR A 60 10.44 24.66 -36.73
N ILE A 61 11.59 25.30 -36.99
CA ILE A 61 12.26 26.14 -35.98
C ILE A 61 11.37 27.33 -35.61
N ALA A 62 10.76 27.99 -36.59
CA ALA A 62 9.84 29.10 -36.34
C ALA A 62 8.63 28.67 -35.48
N LEU A 63 8.06 27.49 -35.75
CA LEU A 63 6.98 26.92 -34.94
C LEU A 63 7.45 26.63 -33.51
N ARG A 64 8.60 25.98 -33.35
CA ARG A 64 9.18 25.68 -32.04
C ARG A 64 9.41 26.96 -31.23
N ASP A 65 9.99 27.98 -31.85
CA ASP A 65 10.29 29.25 -31.18
C ASP A 65 9.01 30.01 -30.82
N ASN A 66 7.95 29.90 -31.64
CA ASN A 66 6.63 30.44 -31.32
C ASN A 66 6.02 29.73 -30.09
N ILE A 67 6.06 28.39 -30.06
CA ILE A 67 5.60 27.61 -28.89
C ILE A 67 6.42 27.98 -27.65
N ALA A 68 7.74 28.08 -27.77
CA ALA A 68 8.63 28.42 -26.67
C ALA A 68 8.32 29.78 -26.04
N ARG A 69 7.96 30.79 -26.84
CA ARG A 69 7.50 32.10 -26.34
C ARG A 69 6.20 32.02 -25.54
N ASN A 70 5.38 31.01 -25.81
CA ASN A 70 4.09 30.77 -25.16
C ASN A 70 4.16 29.66 -24.09
N THR A 71 5.36 29.27 -23.66
CA THR A 71 5.55 28.14 -22.70
C THR A 71 4.71 28.30 -21.44
N GLU A 72 4.64 29.51 -20.87
CA GLU A 72 3.87 29.74 -19.64
C GLU A 72 2.37 29.49 -19.84
N ALA A 73 1.80 29.96 -20.95
CA ALA A 73 0.40 29.72 -21.29
C ALA A 73 0.10 28.22 -21.48
N VAL A 74 1.01 27.50 -22.16
CA VAL A 74 0.90 26.04 -22.34
C VAL A 74 0.96 25.32 -20.99
N LEU A 75 1.91 25.67 -20.11
CA LEU A 75 2.02 25.06 -18.78
C LEU A 75 0.81 25.35 -17.91
N ASN A 76 0.25 26.56 -17.97
CA ASN A 76 -0.96 26.91 -17.25
C ASN A 76 -2.18 26.11 -17.75
N ALA A 77 -2.31 25.94 -19.07
CA ALA A 77 -3.34 25.07 -19.65
C ALA A 77 -3.18 23.61 -19.17
N THR A 78 -1.95 23.08 -19.18
CA THR A 78 -1.67 21.72 -18.71
C THR A 78 -2.01 21.53 -17.23
N ARG A 79 -1.69 22.52 -16.37
CA ARG A 79 -2.07 22.48 -14.94
C ARG A 79 -3.58 22.49 -14.76
N ALA A 80 -4.31 23.30 -15.54
CA ALA A 80 -5.76 23.36 -15.48
C ALA A 80 -6.41 22.04 -15.92
N VAL A 81 -5.94 21.44 -17.02
CA VAL A 81 -6.39 20.12 -17.47
C VAL A 81 -6.07 19.04 -16.44
N GLY A 82 -4.86 19.06 -15.85
CA GLY A 82 -4.50 18.10 -14.79
C GLY A 82 -5.37 18.22 -13.54
N LEU A 83 -5.73 19.44 -13.14
CA LEU A 83 -6.66 19.64 -12.02
C LEU A 83 -8.07 19.12 -12.35
N LEU A 84 -8.56 19.36 -13.57
CA LEU A 84 -9.85 18.85 -14.03
C LEU A 84 -9.89 17.32 -14.04
N ASP A 85 -8.85 16.68 -14.57
CA ASP A 85 -8.71 15.22 -14.60
C ASP A 85 -8.73 14.62 -13.19
N MET A 86 -7.95 15.20 -12.26
CA MET A 86 -7.93 14.79 -10.86
C MET A 86 -9.31 14.91 -10.19
N VAL A 87 -9.98 16.07 -10.32
CA VAL A 87 -11.29 16.30 -9.69
C VAL A 87 -12.37 15.40 -10.31
N GLN A 88 -12.32 15.18 -11.63
CA GLN A 88 -13.22 14.27 -12.33
C GLN A 88 -13.02 12.82 -11.84
N GLY A 89 -11.77 12.38 -11.66
CA GLY A 89 -11.45 11.08 -11.07
C GLY A 89 -11.98 10.92 -9.64
N PHE A 90 -11.88 11.95 -8.80
CA PHE A 90 -12.48 11.93 -7.46
C PHE A 90 -14.01 11.85 -7.50
N ALA A 91 -14.66 12.62 -8.37
CA ALA A 91 -16.12 12.61 -8.51
C ALA A 91 -16.64 11.26 -9.03
N GLN A 92 -15.95 10.67 -10.02
CA GLN A 92 -16.29 9.36 -10.57
C GLN A 92 -16.19 8.26 -9.49
N ASN A 93 -15.08 8.24 -8.73
CA ASN A 93 -14.91 7.29 -7.63
C ASN A 93 -15.98 7.48 -6.56
N ALA A 94 -16.33 8.73 -6.25
CA ALA A 94 -17.36 9.02 -5.26
C ALA A 94 -18.73 8.48 -5.66
N ALA A 95 -19.12 8.68 -6.92
CA ALA A 95 -20.38 8.19 -7.46
C ALA A 95 -20.39 6.65 -7.58
N MET A 96 -19.29 6.05 -8.04
CA MET A 96 -19.23 4.60 -8.28
C MET A 96 -19.22 3.79 -6.97
N TYR A 97 -18.60 4.33 -5.92
CA TYR A 97 -18.32 3.61 -4.67
C TYR A 97 -19.09 4.15 -3.45
N ASN A 98 -20.05 5.05 -3.70
CA ASN A 98 -20.85 5.70 -2.65
C ASN A 98 -19.95 6.32 -1.57
N TYR A 99 -19.00 7.16 -1.96
CA TYR A 99 -18.17 7.89 -1.00
C TYR A 99 -18.87 9.18 -0.58
N ALA A 100 -18.69 9.56 0.68
CA ALA A 100 -19.30 10.75 1.25
C ALA A 100 -18.32 11.93 1.22
N ARG A 101 -18.85 13.15 1.08
CA ARG A 101 -18.05 14.37 1.22
C ARG A 101 -17.71 14.55 2.71
N PRO A 102 -16.44 14.53 3.11
CA PRO A 102 -16.07 14.73 4.51
C PRO A 102 -16.21 16.20 4.92
N ILE A 103 -16.44 16.44 6.21
CA ILE A 103 -16.28 17.74 6.85
C ILE A 103 -14.86 17.83 7.39
N VAL A 104 -14.03 18.70 6.82
CA VAL A 104 -12.65 18.94 7.32
C VAL A 104 -12.63 20.23 8.14
N ASN A 105 -12.14 20.18 9.38
CA ASN A 105 -12.14 21.34 10.28
C ASN A 105 -10.90 21.38 11.19
N SER A 106 -10.77 22.45 11.99
CA SER A 106 -9.64 22.64 12.92
C SER A 106 -9.83 21.96 14.27
N SER A 107 -10.89 21.16 14.47
CA SER A 107 -11.12 20.45 15.72
C SER A 107 -10.14 19.28 15.88
N SER A 108 -10.13 18.68 17.06
CA SER A 108 -9.38 17.46 17.32
C SER A 108 -10.11 16.19 16.91
N ARG A 109 -11.40 16.26 16.54
CA ARG A 109 -12.23 15.06 16.37
C ARG A 109 -12.02 14.43 15.00
N ILE A 110 -11.76 13.14 14.97
CA ILE A 110 -11.94 12.28 13.80
C ILE A 110 -13.13 11.37 14.11
N SER A 111 -14.20 11.52 13.34
CA SER A 111 -15.38 10.69 13.42
C SER A 111 -15.72 10.17 12.03
N ILE A 112 -15.86 8.86 11.89
CA ILE A 112 -16.19 8.19 10.63
C ILE A 112 -17.30 7.20 10.95
N THR A 113 -18.41 7.29 10.22
CA THR A 113 -19.54 6.37 10.34
C THR A 113 -19.57 5.45 9.13
N GLU A 114 -19.71 4.15 9.38
CA GLU A 114 -19.67 3.09 8.39
C GLU A 114 -18.46 3.21 7.44
N GLY A 115 -17.29 3.48 8.01
CA GLY A 115 -16.05 3.59 7.25
C GLY A 115 -15.64 2.25 6.63
N ARG A 116 -15.01 2.32 5.45
CA ARG A 116 -14.52 1.19 4.67
C ARG A 116 -13.09 1.43 4.21
N HIS A 117 -12.31 0.37 4.04
CA HIS A 117 -10.94 0.49 3.55
C HIS A 117 -10.97 0.63 2.02
N PRO A 118 -10.46 1.75 1.44
CA PRO A 118 -10.70 2.09 0.03
C PRO A 118 -10.11 1.09 -0.98
N VAL A 119 -9.06 0.36 -0.59
CA VAL A 119 -8.47 -0.72 -1.41
C VAL A 119 -9.13 -2.08 -1.16
N VAL A 120 -9.24 -2.51 0.10
CA VAL A 120 -9.77 -3.84 0.44
C VAL A 120 -11.23 -4.00 0.02
N GLU A 121 -12.07 -2.96 0.11
CA GLU A 121 -13.47 -3.01 -0.36
C GLU A 121 -13.60 -3.26 -1.88
N ARG A 122 -12.53 -3.00 -2.64
CA ARG A 122 -12.49 -3.22 -4.09
C ARG A 122 -11.99 -4.61 -4.47
N LEU A 123 -11.23 -5.25 -3.59
CA LEU A 123 -10.74 -6.62 -3.76
C LEU A 123 -11.76 -7.67 -3.35
N LEU A 124 -12.74 -7.29 -2.53
CA LEU A 124 -13.81 -8.15 -2.10
C LEU A 124 -15.05 -8.00 -3.00
N GLU A 125 -15.95 -8.98 -2.93
CA GLU A 125 -17.25 -8.90 -3.60
C GLU A 125 -18.05 -7.69 -3.13
N ARG A 126 -18.84 -7.09 -4.03
CA ARG A 126 -19.57 -5.85 -3.73
C ARG A 126 -20.54 -6.11 -2.58
N GLY A 127 -20.39 -5.35 -1.48
CA GLY A 127 -21.23 -5.46 -0.30
C GLY A 127 -20.74 -6.45 0.77
N SER A 128 -19.64 -7.16 0.55
CA SER A 128 -19.12 -8.12 1.53
C SER A 128 -18.17 -7.51 2.57
N TYR A 129 -17.72 -6.26 2.36
CA TYR A 129 -16.90 -5.54 3.33
C TYR A 129 -17.77 -5.07 4.51
N VAL A 130 -17.36 -5.36 5.74
CA VAL A 130 -18.08 -4.96 6.95
C VAL A 130 -17.62 -3.56 7.39
N PRO A 131 -18.49 -2.52 7.32
CA PRO A 131 -18.11 -1.17 7.67
C PRO A 131 -18.03 -0.96 9.19
N ASN A 132 -17.12 -0.09 9.62
CA ASN A 132 -16.82 0.17 11.02
C ASN A 132 -16.81 1.67 11.33
N ASP A 133 -17.31 2.01 12.52
CA ASP A 133 -17.29 3.38 13.01
C ASP A 133 -15.97 3.65 13.73
N VAL A 134 -15.51 4.90 13.70
CA VAL A 134 -14.45 5.38 14.59
C VAL A 134 -14.85 6.73 15.16
N THR A 135 -14.56 6.94 16.43
CA THR A 135 -14.53 8.27 17.05
C THR A 135 -13.29 8.37 17.89
N VAL A 136 -12.37 9.24 17.50
CA VAL A 136 -11.15 9.56 18.25
C VAL A 136 -11.02 11.07 18.33
N ASP A 137 -10.74 11.59 19.52
CA ASP A 137 -10.57 13.01 19.78
C ASP A 137 -9.39 13.25 20.73
N ARG A 138 -9.25 14.43 21.33
CA ARG A 138 -8.19 14.68 22.31
C ARG A 138 -8.63 14.42 23.74
N ASP A 139 -9.93 14.23 23.97
CA ASP A 139 -10.57 14.35 25.27
C ASP A 139 -11.07 12.99 25.75
N ALA A 140 -12.28 12.62 25.37
CA ALA A 140 -12.97 11.43 25.89
C ALA A 140 -12.54 10.13 25.18
N HIS A 141 -12.05 10.22 23.94
CA HIS A 141 -11.68 9.08 23.12
C HIS A 141 -10.31 9.31 22.50
N GLN A 142 -9.29 9.58 23.32
CA GLN A 142 -7.97 9.91 22.78
C GLN A 142 -7.17 8.67 22.39
N VAL A 143 -7.19 7.62 23.20
CA VAL A 143 -6.49 6.38 22.90
C VAL A 143 -7.52 5.27 22.79
N LEU A 144 -7.64 4.68 21.61
CA LEU A 144 -8.49 3.51 21.41
C LEU A 144 -7.61 2.25 21.51
N ILE A 145 -7.79 1.47 22.57
CA ILE A 145 -7.17 0.16 22.71
C ILE A 145 -8.03 -0.84 21.95
N ILE A 146 -7.47 -1.44 20.91
CA ILE A 146 -8.18 -2.32 19.98
C ILE A 146 -7.64 -3.74 20.17
N THR A 147 -8.51 -4.61 20.65
CA THR A 147 -8.21 -6.03 20.89
C THR A 147 -8.98 -6.92 19.92
N GLY A 148 -8.57 -8.19 19.87
CA GLY A 148 -9.21 -9.20 19.05
C GLY A 148 -8.19 -10.15 18.44
N PRO A 149 -8.61 -11.34 18.01
CA PRO A 149 -7.71 -12.35 17.47
C PRO A 149 -6.99 -11.86 16.21
N ASN A 150 -5.91 -12.53 15.85
CA ASN A 150 -5.27 -12.32 14.55
C ASN A 150 -6.28 -12.62 13.43
N MET A 151 -6.20 -11.89 12.31
CA MET A 151 -7.14 -11.98 11.18
C MET A 151 -8.55 -11.41 11.42
N SER A 152 -8.82 -10.81 12.59
CA SER A 152 -10.11 -10.16 12.89
C SER A 152 -10.35 -8.84 12.15
N GLY A 153 -9.30 -8.25 11.57
CA GLY A 153 -9.39 -6.99 10.82
C GLY A 153 -8.76 -5.77 11.51
N LYS A 154 -8.07 -5.94 12.65
CA LYS A 154 -7.39 -4.85 13.39
C LYS A 154 -6.55 -3.95 12.48
N SER A 155 -5.52 -4.49 11.82
CA SER A 155 -4.61 -3.70 10.98
C SER A 155 -5.32 -3.07 9.76
N THR A 156 -6.34 -3.73 9.21
CA THR A 156 -7.18 -3.17 8.15
C THR A 156 -7.96 -1.94 8.64
N TYR A 157 -8.56 -2.02 9.82
CA TYR A 157 -9.27 -0.90 10.43
C TYR A 157 -8.33 0.26 10.76
N LEU A 158 -7.16 -0.01 11.34
CA LEU A 158 -6.15 1.02 11.61
C LEU A 158 -5.76 1.79 10.33
N ARG A 159 -5.41 1.05 9.27
CA ARG A 159 -5.04 1.64 7.96
C ARG A 159 -6.19 2.40 7.33
N GLN A 160 -7.42 1.91 7.46
CA GLN A 160 -8.61 2.58 6.95
C GLN A 160 -8.77 4.00 7.53
N VAL A 161 -8.57 4.18 8.84
CA VAL A 161 -8.69 5.49 9.48
C VAL A 161 -7.63 6.46 8.95
N ALA A 162 -6.38 6.00 8.83
CA ALA A 162 -5.29 6.80 8.24
C ALA A 162 -5.59 7.21 6.79
N LEU A 163 -5.98 6.24 5.95
CA LEU A 163 -6.30 6.49 4.54
C LEU A 163 -7.47 7.46 4.40
N THR A 164 -8.50 7.33 5.24
CA THR A 164 -9.64 8.26 5.24
C THR A 164 -9.21 9.68 5.58
N ALA A 165 -8.33 9.87 6.57
CA ALA A 165 -7.79 11.18 6.92
C ALA A 165 -6.97 11.79 5.76
N ILE A 166 -6.13 10.99 5.09
CA ILE A 166 -5.36 11.42 3.91
C ILE A 166 -6.29 11.84 2.78
N MET A 167 -7.26 10.99 2.42
CA MET A 167 -8.20 11.26 1.33
C MET A 167 -9.00 12.55 1.58
N ALA A 168 -9.45 12.76 2.82
CA ALA A 168 -10.15 13.99 3.20
C ALA A 168 -9.28 15.23 3.05
N GLN A 169 -8.02 15.19 3.50
CA GLN A 169 -7.09 16.34 3.41
C GLN A 169 -6.55 16.61 2.01
N VAL A 170 -6.56 15.61 1.12
CA VAL A 170 -6.32 15.81 -0.32
C VAL A 170 -7.51 16.49 -1.02
N GLY A 171 -8.69 16.51 -0.38
CA GLY A 171 -9.91 17.12 -0.92
C GLY A 171 -10.80 16.14 -1.70
N SER A 172 -10.62 14.84 -1.49
CA SER A 172 -11.46 13.80 -2.09
C SER A 172 -12.66 13.45 -1.20
N PHE A 173 -13.63 12.75 -1.78
CA PHE A 173 -14.68 12.05 -1.03
C PHE A 173 -14.08 10.82 -0.35
N VAL A 174 -14.68 10.36 0.75
CA VAL A 174 -14.12 9.28 1.57
C VAL A 174 -15.04 8.05 1.64
N PRO A 175 -14.47 6.84 1.78
CA PRO A 175 -15.20 5.57 1.84
C PRO A 175 -15.95 5.39 3.16
N ALA A 176 -16.95 6.22 3.42
CA ALA A 176 -17.76 6.22 4.63
C ALA A 176 -19.19 6.65 4.30
N LYS A 177 -20.12 6.44 5.22
CA LYS A 177 -21.46 7.04 5.15
C LYS A 177 -21.39 8.52 5.50
N GLU A 178 -20.67 8.84 6.57
CA GLU A 178 -20.41 10.21 7.04
C GLU A 178 -18.99 10.28 7.62
N ALA A 179 -18.34 11.44 7.50
CA ALA A 179 -17.01 11.64 8.06
C ALA A 179 -16.78 13.11 8.45
N THR A 180 -16.25 13.32 9.65
CA THR A 180 -15.72 14.60 10.13
C THR A 180 -14.27 14.40 10.52
N ILE A 181 -13.35 15.09 9.85
CA ILE A 181 -11.91 14.95 10.02
C ILE A 181 -11.33 16.28 10.50
N GLY A 182 -11.00 16.33 11.78
CA GLY A 182 -10.13 17.36 12.33
C GLY A 182 -8.73 17.25 11.73
N VAL A 183 -8.17 18.34 11.21
CA VAL A 183 -6.89 18.35 10.47
C VAL A 183 -5.79 17.63 11.26
N VAL A 184 -5.10 16.73 10.57
CA VAL A 184 -3.95 15.95 11.01
C VAL A 184 -2.69 16.54 10.38
N ASP A 185 -1.70 16.87 11.20
CA ASP A 185 -0.42 17.40 10.74
C ASP A 185 0.55 16.29 10.33
N LYS A 186 0.56 15.18 11.08
CA LYS A 186 1.41 14.01 10.88
C LYS A 186 0.63 12.74 11.20
N ILE A 187 0.80 11.73 10.36
CA ILE A 187 0.34 10.37 10.64
C ILE A 187 1.58 9.55 10.97
N PHE A 188 1.61 9.02 12.18
CA PHE A 188 2.64 8.12 12.66
C PHE A 188 2.11 6.70 12.66
N THR A 189 2.91 5.78 12.13
CA THR A 189 2.53 4.37 12.06
C THR A 189 3.68 3.51 12.56
N ARG A 190 3.41 2.69 13.56
CA ARG A 190 4.13 1.45 13.80
C ARG A 190 3.20 0.30 13.47
N ILE A 191 3.29 -0.19 12.24
CA ILE A 191 2.56 -1.39 11.80
C ILE A 191 3.63 -2.42 11.47
N GLY A 192 3.62 -3.57 12.13
CA GLY A 192 4.64 -4.60 11.98
C GLY A 192 4.97 -4.87 10.52
N ALA A 193 6.22 -4.56 10.12
CA ALA A 193 6.76 -4.93 8.83
C ALA A 193 7.23 -6.38 8.88
N SER A 194 7.05 -7.11 7.77
CA SER A 194 7.78 -8.36 7.51
C SER A 194 9.28 -8.10 7.65
N ASP A 195 9.94 -8.95 8.43
CA ASP A 195 11.31 -8.79 8.94
C ASP A 195 12.28 -8.18 7.90
N ASP A 196 12.72 -6.95 8.16
CA ASP A 196 13.84 -6.37 7.43
C ASP A 196 15.14 -6.70 8.19
N ILE A 197 15.60 -7.94 7.99
CA ILE A 197 16.86 -8.48 8.56
C ILE A 197 18.08 -7.73 7.97
N ALA A 198 17.90 -6.88 6.95
CA ALA A 198 18.99 -6.24 6.22
C ALA A 198 19.76 -5.15 6.99
N GLN A 199 19.25 -4.66 8.13
CA GLN A 199 19.87 -3.53 8.86
C GLN A 199 20.76 -3.93 10.06
N GLY A 200 20.88 -5.22 10.41
CA GLY A 200 21.74 -5.67 11.52
C GLY A 200 21.30 -5.21 12.92
N VAL A 201 20.07 -4.68 13.05
CA VAL A 201 19.43 -4.30 14.31
C VAL A 201 18.41 -5.37 14.70
N SER A 202 18.30 -5.70 15.99
CA SER A 202 17.26 -6.65 16.43
C SER A 202 15.86 -6.09 16.15
N THR A 203 14.92 -6.97 15.80
CA THR A 203 13.53 -6.58 15.47
C THR A 203 12.88 -5.76 16.58
N PHE A 204 13.15 -6.12 17.83
CA PHE A 204 12.68 -5.38 19.00
C PHE A 204 13.33 -3.99 19.15
N LEU A 205 14.64 -3.86 18.91
CA LEU A 205 15.29 -2.54 18.99
C LEU A 205 14.78 -1.62 17.88
N ALA A 206 14.58 -2.13 16.66
CA ALA A 206 13.96 -1.37 15.57
C ALA A 206 12.55 -0.88 15.96
N GLU A 207 11.74 -1.76 16.54
CA GLU A 207 10.39 -1.43 17.05
C GLU A 207 10.43 -0.32 18.11
N MET A 208 11.38 -0.38 19.05
CA MET A 208 11.55 0.64 20.08
C MET A 208 12.07 1.96 19.51
N MET A 209 12.95 1.95 18.52
CA MET A 209 13.39 3.16 17.83
C MET A 209 12.26 3.84 17.07
N GLU A 210 11.42 3.08 16.39
CA GLU A 210 10.21 3.60 15.73
C GLU A 210 9.26 4.22 16.76
N THR A 211 8.99 3.50 17.86
CA THR A 211 8.13 4.00 18.94
C THR A 211 8.70 5.28 19.56
N ALA A 212 10.00 5.34 19.83
CA ALA A 212 10.67 6.53 20.35
C ALA A 212 10.56 7.70 19.37
N ASN A 213 10.75 7.47 18.07
CA ASN A 213 10.60 8.49 17.05
C ASN A 213 9.17 9.08 17.03
N ILE A 214 8.15 8.24 17.16
CA ILE A 214 6.75 8.67 17.26
C ILE A 214 6.55 9.57 18.49
N LEU A 215 6.93 9.08 19.68
CA LEU A 215 6.71 9.80 20.93
C LEU A 215 7.45 11.14 20.98
N ASN A 216 8.66 11.21 20.41
CA ASN A 216 9.47 12.42 20.41
C ASN A 216 8.99 13.49 19.40
N ASN A 217 8.29 13.10 18.34
CA ASN A 217 7.95 14.00 17.22
C ASN A 217 6.45 14.26 17.05
N MET A 218 5.60 13.57 17.80
CA MET A 218 4.16 13.77 17.78
C MET A 218 3.77 15.15 18.29
N THR A 219 2.72 15.70 17.70
CA THR A 219 2.07 16.92 18.16
C THR A 219 0.67 16.59 18.64
N ASP A 220 -0.03 17.60 19.14
CA ASP A 220 -1.41 17.48 19.55
C ASP A 220 -2.41 17.34 18.38
N LYS A 221 -1.95 17.55 17.15
CA LYS A 221 -2.71 17.33 15.91
C LYS A 221 -2.35 16.02 15.23
N SER A 222 -1.40 15.26 15.75
CA SER A 222 -0.99 14.02 15.11
C SER A 222 -2.03 12.91 15.26
N LEU A 223 -2.02 11.98 14.30
CA LEU A 223 -2.72 10.70 14.38
C LEU A 223 -1.66 9.61 14.52
N VAL A 224 -1.70 8.89 15.63
CA VAL A 224 -0.75 7.84 15.97
C VAL A 224 -1.43 6.48 15.82
N ILE A 225 -0.77 5.57 15.13
CA ILE A 225 -1.24 4.19 14.92
C ILE A 225 -0.15 3.26 15.39
N LEU A 226 -0.46 2.46 16.42
CA LEU A 226 0.44 1.47 16.98
C LEU A 226 -0.21 0.09 16.81
N ASP A 227 0.51 -0.86 16.24
CA ASP A 227 0.07 -2.24 16.03
C ASP A 227 1.08 -3.19 16.70
N GLU A 228 0.65 -3.84 17.78
CA GLU A 228 1.39 -4.87 18.52
C GLU A 228 2.75 -4.43 19.11
N VAL A 229 2.83 -3.20 19.64
CA VAL A 229 4.02 -2.73 20.38
C VAL A 229 4.25 -3.59 21.64
N GLY A 230 5.51 -3.96 21.88
CA GLY A 230 5.97 -4.79 23.00
C GLY A 230 6.05 -6.29 22.68
N ARG A 231 5.76 -6.71 21.44
CA ARG A 231 5.69 -8.15 21.09
C ARG A 231 7.05 -8.86 21.04
N GLY A 232 8.13 -8.15 20.73
CA GLY A 232 9.47 -8.73 20.53
C GLY A 232 10.26 -9.08 21.79
N THR A 233 9.67 -8.97 22.99
CA THR A 233 10.36 -9.15 24.28
C THR A 233 9.57 -10.06 25.24
N SER A 234 10.02 -10.20 26.48
CA SER A 234 9.30 -10.95 27.52
C SER A 234 7.88 -10.39 27.71
N THR A 235 6.90 -11.25 28.00
CA THR A 235 5.48 -10.85 28.07
C THR A 235 5.25 -9.71 29.07
N TYR A 236 5.90 -9.76 30.24
CA TYR A 236 5.76 -8.73 31.27
C TYR A 236 6.48 -7.44 30.90
N ASP A 237 7.68 -7.50 30.31
CA ASP A 237 8.39 -6.29 29.86
C ASP A 237 7.63 -5.60 28.72
N GLY A 238 7.11 -6.39 27.77
CA GLY A 238 6.31 -5.89 26.65
C GLY A 238 5.03 -5.21 27.10
N LEU A 239 4.29 -5.83 28.02
CA LEU A 239 3.10 -5.25 28.64
C LEU A 239 3.43 -3.96 29.40
N ALA A 240 4.49 -3.95 30.22
CA ALA A 240 4.88 -2.79 31.00
C ALA A 240 5.27 -1.60 30.10
N LEU A 241 6.02 -1.86 29.01
CA LEU A 241 6.35 -0.84 28.03
C LEU A 241 5.12 -0.32 27.30
N ALA A 242 4.23 -1.20 26.82
CA ALA A 242 2.99 -0.81 26.15
C ALA A 242 2.12 0.06 27.06
N TRP A 243 2.01 -0.30 28.35
CA TRP A 243 1.31 0.49 29.36
C TRP A 243 1.90 1.89 29.50
N ALA A 244 3.22 1.97 29.71
CA ALA A 244 3.93 3.25 29.85
C ALA A 244 3.81 4.13 28.59
N VAL A 245 3.80 3.52 27.40
CA VAL A 245 3.56 4.23 26.14
C VAL A 245 2.16 4.83 26.09
N VAL A 246 1.12 4.08 26.49
CA VAL A 246 -0.27 4.61 26.53
C VAL A 246 -0.38 5.76 27.53
N GLU A 247 0.20 5.63 28.72
CA GLU A 247 0.23 6.72 29.71
C GLU A 247 0.96 7.95 29.16
N HIS A 248 2.10 7.77 28.51
CA HIS A 248 2.84 8.87 27.90
C HIS A 248 2.02 9.57 26.80
N LEU A 249 1.39 8.80 25.92
CA LEU A 249 0.50 9.34 24.87
C LEU A 249 -0.66 10.14 25.46
N ARG A 250 -1.24 9.67 26.58
CA ARG A 250 -2.31 10.39 27.26
C ARG A 250 -1.82 11.67 27.94
N ASN A 251 -0.66 11.63 28.57
CA ASN A 251 -0.21 12.76 29.40
C ASN A 251 0.57 13.81 28.58
N THR A 252 1.14 13.42 27.44
CA THR A 252 2.05 14.25 26.65
C THR A 252 1.48 14.51 25.26
N LYS A 253 1.30 15.79 24.89
CA LYS A 253 0.76 16.28 23.60
C LYS A 253 -0.67 15.82 23.27
N ARG A 254 -1.15 14.70 23.82
CA ARG A 254 -2.52 14.17 23.67
C ARG A 254 -2.89 13.89 22.22
N ALA A 255 -1.97 13.29 21.45
CA ALA A 255 -2.23 12.92 20.05
C ALA A 255 -3.39 11.90 19.97
N ARG A 256 -4.18 11.95 18.90
CA ARG A 256 -5.22 10.94 18.64
C ARG A 256 -4.54 9.61 18.35
N THR A 257 -4.89 8.55 19.07
CA THR A 257 -4.19 7.27 18.97
C THR A 257 -5.13 6.10 18.77
N LEU A 258 -4.77 5.24 17.83
CA LEU A 258 -5.31 3.89 17.69
C LEU A 258 -4.20 2.90 18.04
N PHE A 259 -4.43 2.06 19.05
CA PHE A 259 -3.46 1.10 19.55
C PHE A 259 -4.06 -0.30 19.46
N ALA A 260 -3.65 -1.08 18.46
CA ALA A 260 -3.97 -2.51 18.41
C ALA A 260 -2.97 -3.30 19.25
N THR A 261 -3.48 -4.19 20.10
CA THR A 261 -2.65 -5.01 21.00
C THR A 261 -3.15 -6.45 21.07
N HIS A 262 -2.23 -7.35 21.40
CA HIS A 262 -2.52 -8.73 21.80
C HIS A 262 -2.51 -8.92 23.32
N PHE A 263 -2.04 -7.91 24.07
CA PHE A 263 -2.05 -7.93 25.54
C PHE A 263 -3.46 -7.64 26.05
N HIS A 264 -4.16 -8.68 26.50
CA HIS A 264 -5.49 -8.53 27.10
C HIS A 264 -5.42 -7.75 28.43
N GLU A 265 -4.33 -7.90 29.16
CA GLU A 265 -4.06 -7.23 30.43
C GLU A 265 -4.01 -5.70 30.28
N LEU A 266 -3.60 -5.20 29.10
CA LEU A 266 -3.56 -3.76 28.82
C LEU A 266 -4.96 -3.13 28.81
N THR A 267 -6.02 -3.90 28.59
CA THR A 267 -7.39 -3.37 28.58
C THR A 267 -7.81 -2.75 29.91
N LYS A 268 -7.22 -3.21 31.03
CA LYS A 268 -7.48 -2.65 32.36
C LYS A 268 -7.10 -1.17 32.48
N ILE A 269 -6.24 -0.66 31.60
CA ILE A 269 -5.79 0.73 31.61
C ILE A 269 -6.94 1.74 31.47
N GLU A 270 -8.05 1.37 30.84
CA GLU A 270 -9.25 2.23 30.74
C GLU A 270 -9.80 2.64 32.11
N GLU A 271 -9.65 1.78 33.13
CA GLU A 271 -10.10 2.06 34.50
C GLU A 271 -9.21 3.11 35.20
N PHE A 272 -7.95 3.21 34.80
CA PHE A 272 -6.94 4.05 35.46
C PHE A 272 -6.65 5.35 34.70
N VAL A 273 -6.83 5.36 33.38
CA VAL A 273 -6.40 6.45 32.52
C VAL A 273 -7.59 7.02 31.74
N SER A 274 -8.05 8.21 32.14
CA SER A 274 -9.15 8.91 31.46
C SER A 274 -8.86 9.10 29.98
N GLY A 275 -9.89 9.02 29.13
CA GLY A 275 -9.75 9.21 27.68
C GLY A 275 -9.17 8.02 26.92
N VAL A 276 -8.81 6.93 27.62
CA VAL A 276 -8.55 5.63 27.00
C VAL A 276 -9.86 4.86 26.90
N LYS A 277 -10.09 4.18 25.78
CA LYS A 277 -11.32 3.41 25.51
C LYS A 277 -10.99 2.06 24.89
N ASN A 278 -11.54 0.99 25.45
CA ASN A 278 -11.41 -0.34 24.89
C ASN A 278 -12.42 -0.59 23.78
N TYR A 279 -11.92 -1.23 22.74
CA TYR A 279 -12.71 -1.80 21.66
C TYR A 279 -12.20 -3.21 21.37
N ASN A 280 -13.10 -4.06 20.91
CA ASN A 280 -12.77 -5.40 20.44
C ASN A 280 -13.39 -5.67 19.08
N PHE A 281 -12.77 -6.55 18.31
CA PHE A 281 -13.41 -7.15 17.15
C PHE A 281 -14.25 -8.35 17.57
N LEU A 282 -15.52 -8.33 17.18
CA LEU A 282 -16.48 -9.37 17.53
C LEU A 282 -16.14 -10.69 16.83
N VAL A 283 -16.24 -11.75 17.62
CA VAL A 283 -16.04 -13.14 17.23
C VAL A 283 -17.30 -13.90 17.62
N LYS A 284 -17.86 -14.68 16.70
CA LYS A 284 -19.02 -15.53 16.99
C LYS A 284 -18.63 -16.99 16.91
N GLU A 285 -18.91 -17.73 17.97
CA GLU A 285 -18.79 -19.19 17.98
C GLU A 285 -20.09 -19.80 17.43
N TRP A 286 -19.96 -20.72 16.49
CA TRP A 286 -21.07 -21.49 15.94
C TRP A 286 -20.72 -22.98 16.01
N GLY A 287 -21.17 -23.66 17.07
CA GLY A 287 -20.77 -25.03 17.34
C GLY A 287 -19.26 -25.11 17.61
N ASP A 288 -18.53 -25.82 16.75
CA ASP A 288 -17.07 -25.97 16.82
C ASP A 288 -16.29 -24.97 15.94
N GLU A 289 -16.99 -24.10 15.20
CA GLU A 289 -16.41 -23.12 14.28
C GLU A 289 -16.40 -21.70 14.88
N ILE A 290 -15.42 -20.90 14.44
CA ILE A 290 -15.33 -19.48 14.77
C ILE A 290 -15.52 -18.65 13.51
N VAL A 291 -16.44 -17.69 13.59
CA VAL A 291 -16.70 -16.70 12.55
C VAL A 291 -16.22 -15.33 13.02
N PHE A 292 -15.24 -14.76 12.31
CA PHE A 292 -14.80 -13.38 12.53
C PHE A 292 -15.80 -12.43 11.90
N LEU A 293 -16.56 -11.69 12.71
CA LEU A 293 -17.58 -10.77 12.21
C LEU A 293 -16.99 -9.51 11.58
N ARG A 294 -15.69 -9.23 11.83
CA ARG A 294 -14.97 -8.02 11.37
C ARG A 294 -15.67 -6.70 11.77
N LYS A 295 -16.51 -6.76 12.81
CA LYS A 295 -17.24 -5.64 13.38
C LYS A 295 -16.61 -5.25 14.70
N LEU A 296 -16.27 -3.98 14.85
CA LEU A 296 -15.74 -3.40 16.07
C LEU A 296 -16.88 -3.10 17.04
N SER A 297 -16.68 -3.42 18.31
CA SER A 297 -17.60 -3.16 19.42
C SER A 297 -16.86 -2.49 20.57
N PRO A 298 -17.50 -1.57 21.32
CA PRO A 298 -16.91 -1.06 22.56
C PRO A 298 -16.76 -2.18 23.61
N GLY A 299 -15.77 -2.03 24.47
CA GLY A 299 -15.44 -2.94 25.56
C GLY A 299 -14.17 -3.78 25.30
N PRO A 300 -13.59 -4.37 26.36
CA PRO A 300 -12.47 -5.30 26.24
C PRO A 300 -12.91 -6.59 25.55
N SER A 301 -11.95 -7.38 25.04
CA SER A 301 -12.23 -8.73 24.54
C SER A 301 -12.29 -9.71 25.72
N ASP A 302 -13.35 -10.53 25.77
CA ASP A 302 -13.57 -11.46 26.88
C ASP A 302 -12.68 -12.71 26.83
N GLN A 303 -12.11 -13.06 25.66
CA GLN A 303 -11.35 -14.30 25.47
C GLN A 303 -10.22 -14.21 24.43
N SER A 304 -9.24 -15.12 24.55
CA SER A 304 -8.18 -15.38 23.57
C SER A 304 -8.52 -16.58 22.68
N TYR A 305 -8.67 -16.38 21.36
CA TYR A 305 -9.10 -17.43 20.43
C TYR A 305 -7.96 -18.22 19.76
N GLY A 306 -6.73 -18.15 20.29
CA GLY A 306 -5.54 -18.73 19.65
C GLY A 306 -5.64 -20.23 19.35
N ILE A 307 -6.16 -21.02 20.30
CA ILE A 307 -6.35 -22.48 20.11
C ILE A 307 -7.40 -22.77 19.03
N HIS A 308 -8.43 -21.95 18.92
CA HIS A 308 -9.47 -22.12 17.90
C HIS A 308 -8.97 -21.74 16.51
N VAL A 309 -8.14 -20.69 16.39
CA VAL A 309 -7.45 -20.35 15.13
C VAL A 309 -6.54 -21.50 14.69
N ALA A 310 -5.82 -22.13 15.62
CA ALA A 310 -4.98 -23.29 15.32
C ALA A 310 -5.80 -24.49 14.78
N ARG A 311 -7.02 -24.69 15.29
CA ARG A 311 -7.95 -25.70 14.75
C ARG A 311 -8.36 -25.37 13.31
N LEU A 312 -8.72 -24.11 13.02
CA LEU A 312 -9.05 -23.66 11.66
C LEU A 312 -7.88 -23.84 10.68
N ALA A 313 -6.65 -23.70 11.16
CA ALA A 313 -5.44 -23.97 10.38
C ALA A 313 -5.20 -25.47 10.11
N GLY A 314 -6.03 -26.36 10.64
CA GLY A 314 -5.96 -27.80 10.41
C GLY A 314 -5.01 -28.56 11.34
N LEU A 315 -4.67 -28.02 12.51
CA LEU A 315 -3.83 -28.75 13.47
C LEU A 315 -4.53 -30.03 13.96
N PRO A 316 -3.78 -31.13 14.23
CA PRO A 316 -4.35 -32.39 14.65
C PRO A 316 -5.21 -32.27 15.92
N PRO A 317 -6.37 -32.97 16.00
CA PRO A 317 -7.27 -32.89 17.16
C PRO A 317 -6.59 -33.19 18.50
N SER A 318 -5.62 -34.11 18.51
CA SER A 318 -4.83 -34.46 19.69
C SER A 318 -4.00 -33.28 20.23
N VAL A 319 -3.44 -32.45 19.34
CA VAL A 319 -2.68 -31.24 19.69
C VAL A 319 -3.62 -30.18 20.26
N ILE A 320 -4.78 -29.97 19.62
CA ILE A 320 -5.80 -29.03 20.09
C ILE A 320 -6.30 -29.42 21.49
N GLN A 321 -6.60 -30.70 21.70
CA GLN A 321 -7.06 -31.19 23.00
C GLN A 321 -5.99 -31.00 24.08
N ARG A 322 -4.72 -31.29 23.75
CA ARG A 322 -3.61 -31.05 24.67
C ARG A 322 -3.44 -29.57 25.00
N ALA A 323 -3.53 -28.70 24.00
CA ALA A 323 -3.41 -27.25 24.17
C ALA A 323 -4.51 -26.71 25.10
N LYS A 324 -5.77 -27.19 24.98
CA LYS A 324 -6.86 -26.82 25.89
C LYS A 324 -6.57 -27.22 27.34
N THR A 325 -6.07 -28.44 27.56
CA THR A 325 -5.69 -28.90 28.90
C THR A 325 -4.54 -28.08 29.49
N VAL A 326 -3.55 -27.70 28.67
CA VAL A 326 -2.41 -26.88 29.12
C VAL A 326 -2.85 -25.45 29.43
N LEU A 327 -3.69 -24.83 28.59
CA LEU A 327 -4.22 -23.48 28.82
C LEU A 327 -4.98 -23.39 30.14
N ARG A 328 -5.87 -24.34 30.40
CA ARG A 328 -6.63 -24.39 31.67
C ARG A 328 -5.72 -24.42 32.90
N ARG A 329 -4.60 -25.14 32.84
CA ARG A 329 -3.62 -25.16 33.93
C ARG A 329 -2.91 -23.83 34.12
N PHE A 330 -2.60 -23.11 33.04
CA PHE A 330 -2.03 -21.76 33.13
C PHE A 330 -3.02 -20.76 33.72
N GLU A 331 -4.31 -20.84 33.35
CA GLU A 331 -5.39 -20.02 33.92
C GLU A 331 -5.61 -20.31 35.42
N GLU A 332 -5.42 -21.58 35.84
CA GLU A 332 -5.49 -22.01 37.24
C GLU A 332 -4.19 -21.72 38.03
N GLY A 333 -3.15 -21.15 37.40
CA GLY A 333 -1.89 -20.75 38.05
C GLY A 333 -0.89 -21.87 38.32
N GLU A 334 -1.07 -23.07 37.73
CA GLU A 334 -0.14 -24.18 37.90
C GLU A 334 1.14 -23.98 37.08
N VAL A 335 2.28 -23.79 37.77
CA VAL A 335 3.61 -23.79 37.14
C VAL A 335 4.01 -25.24 36.83
N PHE A 336 4.30 -25.53 35.56
CA PHE A 336 4.89 -26.82 35.18
C PHE A 336 6.26 -26.99 35.84
N SER A 337 6.34 -27.77 36.92
CA SER A 337 7.61 -28.35 37.33
C SER A 337 8.05 -29.32 36.24
N ILE A 338 9.08 -28.96 35.47
CA ILE A 338 9.69 -29.86 34.50
C ILE A 338 10.30 -31.03 35.28
N ARG A 339 9.55 -32.13 35.42
CA ARG A 339 10.15 -33.42 35.73
C ARG A 339 11.07 -33.75 34.56
N ARG A 340 12.39 -33.59 34.76
CA ARG A 340 13.44 -34.16 33.90
C ARG A 340 12.97 -35.56 33.49
N MET A 341 12.71 -35.77 32.20
CA MET A 341 12.61 -37.12 31.66
C MET A 341 13.85 -37.86 32.12
N ARG A 342 13.68 -38.90 32.93
CA ARG A 342 14.76 -39.82 33.28
C ARG A 342 15.34 -40.30 31.96
N ARG A 343 16.56 -39.86 31.64
CA ARG A 343 17.40 -40.54 30.66
C ARG A 343 17.47 -41.98 31.13
N THR A 344 16.79 -42.88 30.43
CA THR A 344 17.05 -44.31 30.52
C THR A 344 18.55 -44.47 30.29
N LYS A 345 19.30 -44.92 31.30
CA LYS A 345 20.70 -45.30 31.12
C LYS A 345 20.69 -46.41 30.06
N LEU A 346 21.12 -46.09 28.85
CA LEU A 346 21.62 -47.11 27.93
C LEU A 346 22.82 -47.73 28.61
N THR A 347 22.67 -48.95 29.11
CA THR A 347 23.77 -49.78 29.59
C THR A 347 24.62 -50.18 28.40
N GLN A 348 25.94 -50.05 28.56
CA GLN A 348 26.99 -50.30 27.56
C GLN A 348 27.12 -51.77 27.11
N GLN A 349 26.11 -52.60 27.35
CA GLN A 349 26.09 -54.02 26.99
C GLN A 349 25.25 -54.36 25.75
N ASP A 350 24.50 -53.40 25.20
CA ASP A 350 23.67 -53.64 24.00
C ASP A 350 24.39 -53.35 22.66
N LEU A 351 25.71 -53.16 22.68
CA LEU A 351 26.52 -52.79 21.50
C LEU A 351 27.37 -53.92 20.91
N PHE A 352 27.31 -55.13 21.47
CA PHE A 352 27.94 -56.32 20.89
C PHE A 352 27.08 -57.56 21.12
N VAL A 353 26.12 -57.80 20.23
CA VAL A 353 25.68 -59.15 19.88
C VAL A 353 25.50 -59.18 18.37
N ASP A 354 26.51 -59.70 17.68
CA ASP A 354 26.36 -60.33 16.37
C ASP A 354 27.06 -61.70 16.44
N THR A 355 26.26 -62.77 16.40
CA THR A 355 26.52 -63.99 15.60
C THR A 355 25.25 -64.82 15.51
#